data_AF-M1WUJ2-F1
#
_entry.id   AF-M1WUJ2-F1
#
_cell.length_a   1.000
_cell.length_b   1.000
_cell.length_c   1.000
_cell.angle_alpha   90.00
_cell.angle_beta   90.00
_cell.angle_gamma   90.00
#
_symmetry.space_group_name_H-M   'P 1'
#
loop_
_entity.id
_entity.type
_entity.pdbx_description
1 polymer ?
#
loop_
_entity_poly.entity_id
_entity_poly.type
_entity_poly.pdbx_seq_one_letter_code
_entity_poly.pdbx_strand_id
1 'polypeptide(L)'
;MNRHYKAVILVALALILAAGAYFLILAPDTETSEIHQPVNPPSEKTVKAPDWVNKGQESKPDYSPATTEAHNATPVPEEEEATVIEIKEDGIVSFSFVQSLTDFLLNNFIPQNKQGMPETRATAKSLNMYYGLEMKGFSVRSDDIRFARKTVLDYVFTPTKIRALYELYRPVLMAQLLERAKSDERTYRVSGKKEQRTLSNKEIRAMLELNAKELSRIARVFLAIAQDPSITNMTGKYLQAAKAVKRANERLQNTIADGQDTTLASNRLKQAIMQREQDKKSVILKLKQVSPGSKDADLFYLAQWSYRRVLGEPQDKLPSFAVASEILGDLAHKFKNEAENLKQ
;
A
#
# COMPACT_ATOMS: atom_id res chain seq x y z
N MET A 1 -22.67 -21.24 -24.65
CA MET A 1 -21.58 -20.51 -25.31
C MET A 1 -21.32 -19.26 -24.51
N ASN A 2 -20.13 -19.16 -23.92
CA ASN A 2 -20.06 -18.76 -22.50
C ASN A 2 -19.86 -17.26 -22.30
N ARG A 3 -20.64 -16.70 -21.36
CA ARG A 3 -20.44 -15.38 -20.75
C ARG A 3 -19.38 -15.49 -19.63
N HIS A 4 -19.21 -14.39 -18.88
CA HIS A 4 -18.29 -14.23 -17.72
C HIS A 4 -16.84 -13.97 -18.18
N TYR A 5 -15.99 -13.19 -17.50
CA TYR A 5 -15.82 -12.92 -16.05
C TYR A 5 -15.55 -11.40 -15.74
N LYS A 6 -15.44 -10.95 -14.46
CA LYS A 6 -15.69 -9.52 -14.02
C LYS A 6 -14.86 -8.86 -12.86
N ALA A 7 -14.17 -7.75 -13.15
CA ALA A 7 -13.77 -6.44 -12.47
C ALA A 7 -12.35 -5.94 -11.83
N VAL A 8 -12.19 -5.32 -10.62
CA VAL A 8 -11.09 -4.74 -9.73
C VAL A 8 -10.52 -3.30 -9.87
N ILE A 9 -10.61 -2.42 -8.84
CA ILE A 9 -9.80 -1.16 -8.87
C ILE A 9 -8.86 -0.86 -7.74
N LEU A 10 -8.99 -1.51 -6.59
CA LEU A 10 -7.92 -1.33 -5.61
C LEU A 10 -6.61 -1.99 -6.07
N VAL A 11 -6.68 -2.86 -7.09
CA VAL A 11 -5.54 -3.29 -7.93
C VAL A 11 -4.76 -2.11 -8.47
N ALA A 12 -5.39 -1.16 -9.17
CA ALA A 12 -4.71 0.01 -9.70
C ALA A 12 -3.89 0.72 -8.61
N LEU A 13 -4.53 1.14 -7.51
CA LEU A 13 -3.86 1.96 -6.51
C LEU A 13 -2.75 1.20 -5.75
N ALA A 14 -2.95 -0.06 -5.38
CA ALA A 14 -1.95 -0.81 -4.60
C ALA A 14 -0.83 -1.46 -5.45
N LEU A 15 -0.98 -1.51 -6.76
CA LEU A 15 0.12 -1.82 -7.69
C LEU A 15 1.00 -0.59 -7.98
N ILE A 16 0.34 0.52 -8.28
CA ILE A 16 0.93 1.88 -8.35
C ILE A 16 1.77 2.08 -7.09
N LEU A 17 1.11 1.92 -5.95
CA LEU A 17 1.66 2.00 -4.61
C LEU A 17 2.14 0.61 -4.16
N ALA A 18 3.20 0.11 -4.78
CA ALA A 18 4.06 -0.95 -4.25
C ALA A 18 5.54 -0.62 -4.54
N ALA A 19 5.83 -0.29 -5.79
CA ALA A 19 7.19 0.01 -6.25
C ALA A 19 7.71 1.40 -5.84
N GLY A 20 7.07 2.13 -4.92
CA GLY A 20 7.49 3.46 -4.47
C GLY A 20 8.71 3.46 -3.54
N ALA A 21 9.18 2.28 -3.12
CA ALA A 21 10.34 2.09 -2.25
C ALA A 21 11.71 2.23 -2.96
N TYR A 22 11.75 2.54 -4.27
CA TYR A 22 12.99 2.64 -5.07
C TYR A 22 14.02 3.67 -4.55
N PHE A 23 13.66 4.57 -3.63
CA PHE A 23 14.61 5.54 -3.04
C PHE A 23 14.49 5.74 -1.51
N LEU A 24 13.74 4.91 -0.77
CA LEU A 24 13.86 4.87 0.70
C LEU A 24 14.96 3.91 1.18
N ILE A 25 15.43 3.01 0.31
CA ILE A 25 16.51 2.04 0.55
C ILE A 25 17.72 2.36 -0.36
N LEU A 26 17.86 3.63 -0.75
CA LEU A 26 18.99 4.16 -1.53
C LEU A 26 19.62 5.38 -0.84
N ALA A 27 19.46 5.44 0.50
CA ALA A 27 20.60 5.78 1.33
C ALA A 27 21.57 4.58 1.23
N PRO A 28 22.77 4.71 0.62
CA PRO A 28 23.87 3.84 1.01
C PRO A 28 24.11 4.10 2.50
N ASP A 29 24.45 3.05 3.25
CA ASP A 29 24.44 2.97 4.70
C ASP A 29 24.72 4.31 5.39
N THR A 30 23.64 5.02 5.75
CA THR A 30 23.72 5.93 6.88
C THR A 30 23.79 5.02 8.09
N GLU A 31 25.02 4.67 8.46
CA GLU A 31 25.36 4.50 9.86
C GLU A 31 24.67 5.63 10.62
N THR A 32 23.66 5.26 11.39
CA THR A 32 23.30 6.04 12.56
C THR A 32 24.57 6.12 13.39
N SER A 33 25.20 7.29 13.41
CA SER A 33 26.21 7.64 14.41
C SER A 33 25.54 7.78 15.78
N GLU A 34 24.90 6.70 16.23
CA GLU A 34 24.62 6.46 17.63
C GLU A 34 25.93 6.04 18.26
N ILE A 35 26.25 6.69 19.39
CA ILE A 35 27.45 6.42 20.17
C ILE A 35 27.25 5.05 20.82
N HIS A 36 27.66 3.99 20.13
CA HIS A 36 27.68 2.66 20.69
C HIS A 36 28.70 2.62 21.84
N GLN A 37 28.20 2.62 23.08
CA GLN A 37 28.97 2.11 24.20
C GLN A 37 29.39 0.66 23.88
N PRO A 38 30.64 0.25 24.17
CA PRO A 38 31.07 -1.11 23.94
C PRO A 38 30.23 -2.06 24.81
N VAL A 39 29.32 -2.80 24.17
CA VAL A 39 28.63 -3.92 24.80
C VAL A 39 29.69 -4.97 25.05
N ASN A 40 30.02 -5.21 26.32
CA ASN A 40 30.96 -6.28 26.69
C ASN A 40 30.49 -7.61 26.09
N PRO A 41 31.39 -8.40 25.48
CA PRO A 41 31.01 -9.69 24.92
C PRO A 41 30.42 -10.60 26.00
N PRO A 42 29.43 -11.47 25.66
CA PRO A 42 28.88 -12.42 26.61
C PRO A 42 29.98 -13.29 27.19
N SER A 43 30.01 -13.44 28.52
CA SER A 43 30.99 -14.28 29.20
C SER A 43 30.86 -15.75 28.75
N GLU A 44 31.98 -16.43 28.56
CA GLU A 44 32.03 -17.88 28.32
C GLU A 44 31.47 -18.67 29.52
N LYS A 45 30.15 -18.85 29.53
CA LYS A 45 29.46 -19.88 30.31
C LYS A 45 28.51 -20.61 29.38
N THR A 46 28.87 -21.86 29.08
CA THR A 46 28.14 -22.78 28.21
C THR A 46 26.72 -23.03 28.74
N VAL A 47 25.75 -22.28 28.21
CA VAL A 47 24.33 -22.56 28.42
C VAL A 47 24.00 -23.81 27.61
N LYS A 48 23.87 -24.97 28.29
CA LYS A 48 23.39 -26.20 27.66
C LYS A 48 21.95 -26.00 27.16
N ALA A 49 21.64 -26.57 26.00
CA ALA A 49 20.27 -26.67 25.51
C ALA A 49 19.41 -27.50 26.49
N PRO A 50 18.12 -27.18 26.67
CA PRO A 50 17.22 -27.98 27.51
C PRO A 50 17.02 -29.42 26.98
N ASP A 51 16.91 -30.39 27.89
CA ASP A 51 16.96 -31.84 27.58
C ASP A 51 15.84 -32.39 26.66
N TRP A 52 14.79 -31.60 26.38
CA TRP A 52 13.72 -32.02 25.48
C TRP A 52 14.12 -32.03 23.99
N VAL A 53 15.23 -31.36 23.62
CA VAL A 53 15.72 -31.31 22.24
C VAL A 53 16.30 -32.66 21.75
N ASN A 54 16.70 -33.55 22.68
CA ASN A 54 17.32 -34.84 22.35
C ASN A 54 16.37 -36.05 22.44
N LYS A 55 15.07 -35.85 22.68
CA LYS A 55 14.06 -36.93 22.67
C LYS A 55 13.13 -36.76 21.48
N GLY A 56 13.45 -37.44 20.38
CA GLY A 56 12.57 -37.54 19.22
C GLY A 56 11.23 -38.17 19.58
N GLN A 57 10.16 -37.74 18.90
CA GLN A 57 8.84 -38.34 19.05
C GLN A 57 8.82 -39.77 18.47
N GLU A 58 9.00 -40.78 19.32
CA GLU A 58 8.68 -42.15 18.99
C GLU A 58 7.16 -42.39 19.11
N SER A 59 6.45 -42.19 18.00
CA SER A 59 5.08 -42.68 17.83
C SER A 59 4.91 -43.23 16.42
N LYS A 60 4.93 -44.56 16.28
CA LYS A 60 4.58 -45.24 15.03
C LYS A 60 3.06 -45.14 14.82
N PRO A 61 2.57 -44.58 13.70
CA PRO A 61 1.16 -44.68 13.37
C PRO A 61 0.81 -46.12 12.96
N ASP A 62 -0.25 -46.67 13.54
CA ASP A 62 -0.86 -47.92 13.08
C ASP A 62 -1.76 -47.62 11.87
N TYR A 63 -1.54 -48.32 10.77
CA TYR A 63 -2.30 -48.20 9.51
C TYR A 63 -3.16 -49.45 9.25
N SER A 64 -3.72 -50.05 10.30
CA SER A 64 -4.73 -51.10 10.19
C SER A 64 -6.07 -50.52 9.70
N PRO A 65 -6.59 -50.92 8.53
CA PRO A 65 -7.86 -50.40 8.03
C PRO A 65 -9.04 -50.96 8.84
N ALA A 66 -9.73 -50.09 9.56
CA ALA A 66 -10.98 -50.44 10.24
C ALA A 66 -12.12 -50.57 9.22
N THR A 67 -12.48 -51.81 8.87
CA THR A 67 -13.72 -52.10 8.15
C THR A 67 -14.90 -51.75 9.04
N THR A 68 -15.64 -50.71 8.66
CA THR A 68 -16.92 -50.36 9.28
C THR A 68 -18.00 -50.36 8.20
N GLU A 69 -19.00 -51.23 8.34
CA GLU A 69 -20.06 -51.40 7.35
C GLU A 69 -21.00 -50.18 7.32
N ALA A 70 -21.45 -49.79 6.12
CA ALA A 70 -22.36 -48.66 5.95
C ALA A 70 -23.83 -49.11 6.15
N HIS A 71 -24.51 -48.52 7.14
CA HIS A 71 -25.96 -48.60 7.28
C HIS A 71 -26.65 -47.31 6.79
N ASN A 72 -27.89 -47.46 6.33
CA ASN A 72 -28.54 -46.52 5.40
C ASN A 72 -28.95 -45.16 5.98
N ALA A 73 -28.59 -44.14 5.20
CA ALA A 73 -29.26 -42.86 4.91
C ALA A 73 -30.47 -42.38 5.75
N THR A 74 -30.34 -41.14 6.20
CA THR A 74 -31.45 -40.15 6.27
C THR A 74 -31.18 -39.09 5.20
N PRO A 75 -32.17 -38.62 4.40
CA PRO A 75 -31.91 -37.59 3.40
C PRO A 75 -31.60 -36.24 4.06
N VAL A 76 -30.45 -35.66 3.72
CA VAL A 76 -30.16 -34.24 4.02
C VAL A 76 -30.98 -33.39 3.04
N PRO A 77 -31.66 -32.31 3.47
CA PRO A 77 -32.29 -31.37 2.54
C PRO A 77 -31.25 -30.80 1.57
N GLU A 78 -31.62 -30.60 0.31
CA GLU A 78 -30.72 -30.01 -0.70
C GLU A 78 -30.17 -28.67 -0.19
N GLU A 79 -28.88 -28.64 0.14
CA GLU A 79 -28.14 -27.38 0.23
C GLU A 79 -28.13 -26.78 -1.18
N GLU A 80 -28.71 -25.59 -1.35
CA GLU A 80 -28.55 -24.83 -2.59
C GLU A 80 -27.05 -24.70 -2.86
N GLU A 81 -26.57 -25.30 -3.96
CA GLU A 81 -25.16 -25.24 -4.33
C GLU A 81 -24.72 -23.78 -4.44
N ALA A 82 -24.02 -23.30 -3.42
CA ALA A 82 -23.46 -21.97 -3.39
C ALA A 82 -22.49 -21.87 -4.56
N THR A 83 -22.92 -21.22 -5.66
CA THR A 83 -22.21 -21.26 -6.94
C THR A 83 -20.78 -20.76 -6.76
N VAL A 84 -19.81 -21.68 -6.69
CA VAL A 84 -18.40 -21.35 -6.50
C VAL A 84 -17.94 -20.68 -7.80
N ILE A 85 -17.82 -19.35 -7.75
CA ILE A 85 -17.41 -18.56 -8.91
C ILE A 85 -15.92 -18.81 -9.14
N GLU A 86 -15.58 -19.79 -9.97
CA GLU A 86 -14.20 -19.95 -10.45
C GLU A 86 -13.81 -18.72 -11.27
N ILE A 87 -12.87 -17.93 -10.73
CA ILE A 87 -12.34 -16.74 -11.36
C ILE A 87 -11.04 -17.10 -12.06
N LYS A 88 -10.99 -16.91 -13.39
CA LYS A 88 -9.72 -17.00 -14.12
C LYS A 88 -8.84 -15.79 -13.75
N GLU A 89 -7.78 -16.05 -12.99
CA GLU A 89 -6.85 -15.03 -12.53
C GLU A 89 -6.00 -14.42 -13.66
N ASP A 90 -5.53 -13.18 -13.42
CA ASP A 90 -4.42 -12.58 -14.16
C ASP A 90 -3.10 -13.26 -13.76
N GLY A 91 -2.25 -13.56 -14.75
CA GLY A 91 -1.01 -14.32 -14.53
C GLY A 91 0.04 -13.65 -13.64
N ILE A 92 -0.11 -12.37 -13.30
CA ILE A 92 0.77 -11.62 -12.41
C ILE A 92 0.04 -11.13 -11.15
N VAL A 93 -1.27 -10.83 -11.22
CA VAL A 93 -2.06 -10.30 -10.10
C VAL A 93 -3.15 -11.29 -9.67
N SER A 94 -2.89 -12.10 -8.66
CA SER A 94 -3.80 -13.15 -8.16
C SER A 94 -4.98 -12.62 -7.33
N PHE A 95 -5.97 -13.47 -7.04
CA PHE A 95 -7.09 -13.17 -6.13
C PHE A 95 -6.61 -12.84 -4.70
N SER A 96 -5.49 -13.44 -4.27
CA SER A 96 -4.90 -13.18 -2.95
C SER A 96 -4.48 -11.71 -2.75
N PHE A 97 -4.29 -10.96 -3.83
CA PHE A 97 -4.15 -9.51 -3.79
C PHE A 97 -5.41 -8.83 -3.22
N VAL A 98 -6.61 -9.27 -3.62
CA VAL A 98 -7.91 -8.68 -3.23
C VAL A 98 -8.22 -8.97 -1.76
N GLN A 99 -7.91 -10.20 -1.31
CA GLN A 99 -7.94 -10.57 0.10
C GLN A 99 -7.02 -9.64 0.91
N SER A 100 -5.76 -9.51 0.47
CA SER A 100 -4.75 -8.65 1.10
C SER A 100 -5.19 -7.17 1.15
N LEU A 101 -5.93 -6.69 0.15
CA LEU A 101 -6.41 -5.32 0.11
C LEU A 101 -7.60 -5.08 1.03
N THR A 102 -8.52 -6.04 1.07
CA THR A 102 -9.62 -6.06 2.03
C THR A 102 -9.07 -6.05 3.45
N ASP A 103 -8.06 -6.88 3.73
CA ASP A 103 -7.34 -6.88 5.00
C ASP A 103 -6.66 -5.54 5.29
N PHE A 104 -5.97 -4.93 4.31
CA PHE A 104 -5.36 -3.61 4.47
C PHE A 104 -6.40 -2.55 4.85
N LEU A 105 -7.55 -2.49 4.17
CA LEU A 105 -8.59 -1.50 4.43
C LEU A 105 -9.21 -1.67 5.81
N LEU A 106 -9.60 -2.89 6.18
CA LEU A 106 -10.20 -3.20 7.47
C LEU A 106 -9.22 -2.92 8.61
N ASN A 107 -7.95 -3.34 8.48
CA ASN A 107 -6.93 -3.14 9.52
C ASN A 107 -6.49 -1.68 9.66
N ASN A 108 -6.74 -0.82 8.65
CA ASN A 108 -6.47 0.62 8.73
C ASN A 108 -7.69 1.46 9.11
N PHE A 109 -8.88 0.87 9.20
CA PHE A 109 -10.08 1.55 9.66
C PHE A 109 -10.14 1.63 11.19
N ILE A 110 -10.55 2.80 11.69
CA ILE A 110 -10.78 3.07 13.10
C ILE A 110 -12.25 3.46 13.21
N PRO A 111 -13.13 2.59 13.75
CA PRO A 111 -14.55 2.90 13.87
C PRO A 111 -14.82 4.12 14.75
N GLN A 112 -14.00 4.30 15.79
CA GLN A 112 -14.09 5.46 16.68
C GLN A 112 -12.70 5.84 17.22
N ASN A 113 -12.19 7.01 16.83
CA ASN A 113 -10.94 7.56 17.37
C ASN A 113 -11.16 8.20 18.76
N LYS A 114 -10.12 8.82 19.32
CA LYS A 114 -10.18 9.43 20.68
C LYS A 114 -11.19 10.58 20.79
N GLN A 115 -11.59 11.17 19.66
CA GLN A 115 -12.55 12.27 19.56
C GLN A 115 -13.96 11.77 19.23
N GLY A 116 -14.21 10.46 19.26
CA GLY A 116 -15.53 9.89 18.95
C GLY A 116 -15.84 9.74 17.46
N MET A 117 -14.90 10.05 16.56
CA MET A 117 -15.12 10.11 15.11
C MET A 117 -14.50 8.90 14.39
N PRO A 118 -15.12 8.39 13.31
CA PRO A 118 -14.50 7.39 12.46
C PRO A 118 -13.30 7.97 11.71
N GLU A 119 -12.25 7.17 11.54
CA GLU A 119 -10.99 7.57 10.91
C GLU A 119 -10.43 6.43 10.05
N THR A 120 -9.67 6.78 9.01
CA THR A 120 -8.86 5.80 8.26
C THR A 120 -7.39 6.19 8.28
N ARG A 121 -6.54 5.18 8.48
CA ARG A 121 -5.07 5.26 8.34
C ARG A 121 -4.60 4.81 6.94
N ALA A 122 -5.53 4.41 6.08
CA ALA A 122 -5.24 4.16 4.68
C ALA A 122 -4.83 5.48 4.03
N THR A 123 -3.61 5.51 3.52
CA THR A 123 -3.03 6.63 2.76
C THR A 123 -2.29 6.04 1.57
N ALA A 124 -2.03 6.86 0.55
CA ALA A 124 -1.21 6.42 -0.57
C ALA A 124 0.18 5.92 -0.11
N LYS A 125 0.76 6.54 0.92
CA LYS A 125 2.04 6.13 1.49
C LYS A 125 1.97 4.80 2.25
N SER A 126 0.96 4.58 3.09
CA SER A 126 0.83 3.33 3.86
C SER A 126 0.50 2.15 2.96
N LEU A 127 -0.33 2.34 1.93
CA LEU A 127 -0.58 1.31 0.91
C LEU A 127 0.72 0.97 0.14
N ASN A 128 1.53 1.98 -0.21
CA ASN A 128 2.83 1.76 -0.85
C ASN A 128 3.79 0.94 -0.02
N MET A 129 3.80 1.15 1.29
CA MET A 129 4.68 0.41 2.18
C MET A 129 4.20 -1.03 2.36
N TYR A 130 2.88 -1.23 2.45
CA TYR A 130 2.26 -2.55 2.62
C TYR A 130 2.59 -3.52 1.47
N TYR A 131 2.27 -3.15 0.22
CA TYR A 131 2.60 -4.01 -0.93
C TYR A 131 4.08 -3.97 -1.32
N GLY A 132 4.78 -2.89 -0.96
CA GLY A 132 6.21 -2.76 -1.23
C GLY A 132 7.03 -3.85 -0.54
N LEU A 133 6.74 -4.17 0.72
CA LEU A 133 7.57 -5.09 1.52
C LEU A 133 7.52 -6.54 1.03
N GLU A 134 6.33 -7.13 0.97
CA GLU A 134 6.16 -8.58 0.80
C GLU A 134 5.60 -8.99 -0.57
N MET A 135 5.19 -8.04 -1.43
CA MET A 135 4.60 -8.29 -2.75
C MET A 135 3.39 -9.27 -2.71
N LYS A 136 2.71 -9.36 -1.57
CA LYS A 136 1.58 -10.26 -1.34
C LYS A 136 0.47 -10.03 -2.37
N GLY A 137 0.12 -11.08 -3.11
CA GLY A 137 -0.82 -11.00 -4.21
C GLY A 137 -0.20 -11.06 -5.61
N PHE A 138 1.13 -10.98 -5.73
CA PHE A 138 1.80 -10.98 -7.04
C PHE A 138 2.55 -12.27 -7.34
N SER A 139 2.25 -12.86 -8.50
CA SER A 139 2.81 -14.12 -8.99
C SER A 139 4.17 -13.91 -9.67
N VAL A 140 5.10 -13.23 -8.99
CA VAL A 140 6.44 -12.92 -9.51
C VAL A 140 7.52 -13.55 -8.64
N ARG A 141 8.30 -14.46 -9.24
CA ARG A 141 9.49 -15.08 -8.63
C ARG A 141 10.73 -14.31 -9.08
N SER A 142 11.48 -13.76 -8.13
CA SER A 142 12.82 -13.21 -8.36
C SER A 142 13.55 -13.05 -7.03
N ASP A 143 14.84 -13.38 -7.01
CA ASP A 143 15.70 -13.19 -5.85
C ASP A 143 16.03 -11.69 -5.61
N ASP A 144 15.82 -10.81 -6.60
CA ASP A 144 15.84 -9.35 -6.40
C ASP A 144 14.41 -8.79 -6.34
N ILE A 145 13.98 -8.48 -5.12
CA ILE A 145 12.71 -7.81 -4.82
C ILE A 145 12.53 -6.48 -5.60
N ARG A 146 13.62 -5.79 -5.95
CA ARG A 146 13.57 -4.54 -6.76
C ARG A 146 13.23 -4.85 -8.21
N PHE A 147 13.77 -5.93 -8.77
CA PHE A 147 13.42 -6.41 -10.11
C PHE A 147 11.96 -6.86 -10.14
N ALA A 148 11.52 -7.67 -9.17
CA ALA A 148 10.11 -8.09 -9.05
C ALA A 148 9.15 -6.89 -9.01
N ARG A 149 9.44 -5.88 -8.17
CA ARG A 149 8.66 -4.62 -8.09
C ARG A 149 8.62 -3.87 -9.43
N LYS A 150 9.72 -3.83 -10.18
CA LYS A 150 9.77 -3.18 -11.50
C LYS A 150 8.93 -3.96 -12.52
N THR A 151 9.08 -5.27 -12.60
CA THR A 151 8.31 -6.14 -13.52
C THR A 151 6.81 -6.02 -13.29
N VAL A 152 6.36 -6.06 -12.03
CA VAL A 152 4.95 -5.81 -11.68
C VAL A 152 4.51 -4.41 -12.11
N LEU A 153 5.29 -3.37 -11.81
CA LEU A 153 4.93 -2.00 -12.16
C LEU A 153 4.85 -1.78 -13.69
N ASP A 154 5.81 -2.29 -14.46
CA ASP A 154 5.85 -2.13 -15.91
C ASP A 154 4.70 -2.88 -16.59
N TYR A 155 4.35 -4.07 -16.09
CA TYR A 155 3.18 -4.82 -16.55
C TYR A 155 1.89 -4.04 -16.34
N VAL A 156 1.66 -3.57 -15.12
CA VAL A 156 0.35 -3.04 -14.72
C VAL A 156 0.15 -1.57 -15.01
N PHE A 157 1.20 -0.76 -15.06
CA PHE A 157 1.11 0.69 -15.17
C PHE A 157 0.98 1.17 -16.62
N THR A 158 0.12 0.49 -17.38
CA THR A 158 -0.28 0.87 -18.74
C THR A 158 -1.79 1.14 -18.79
N PRO A 159 -2.28 2.06 -19.65
CA PRO A 159 -3.71 2.40 -19.73
C PRO A 159 -4.60 1.16 -19.89
N THR A 160 -4.20 0.24 -20.76
CA THR A 160 -4.91 -1.02 -21.04
C THR A 160 -4.92 -1.95 -19.83
N LYS A 161 -3.80 -2.13 -19.12
CA LYS A 161 -3.75 -3.05 -17.99
C LYS A 161 -4.46 -2.50 -16.77
N ILE A 162 -4.39 -1.20 -16.49
CA ILE A 162 -5.19 -0.58 -15.40
C ILE A 162 -6.70 -0.76 -15.68
N ARG A 163 -7.17 -0.62 -16.93
CA ARG A 163 -8.57 -0.86 -17.32
C ARG A 163 -8.97 -2.33 -17.33
N ALA A 164 -8.16 -3.22 -17.90
CA ALA A 164 -8.46 -4.65 -17.95
C ALA A 164 -8.48 -5.24 -16.53
N LEU A 165 -7.56 -4.77 -15.68
CA LEU A 165 -7.59 -5.06 -14.26
C LEU A 165 -8.75 -4.36 -13.53
N TYR A 166 -9.48 -3.39 -14.13
CA TYR A 166 -10.82 -2.94 -13.70
C TYR A 166 -11.97 -3.80 -14.16
N GLU A 167 -11.75 -4.72 -15.08
CA GLU A 167 -12.82 -5.54 -15.64
C GLU A 167 -12.61 -7.08 -15.47
N LEU A 168 -11.64 -7.57 -14.65
CA LEU A 168 -11.46 -8.97 -14.14
C LEU A 168 -11.96 -9.43 -12.69
N TYR A 169 -11.83 -8.70 -11.54
CA TYR A 169 -12.48 -8.99 -10.18
C TYR A 169 -13.03 -7.78 -9.26
N ARG A 170 -14.12 -6.97 -9.51
CA ARG A 170 -14.48 -5.72 -8.66
C ARG A 170 -15.71 -5.88 -7.81
N PRO A 171 -16.84 -6.27 -8.38
CA PRO A 171 -17.73 -7.24 -7.81
C PRO A 171 -17.07 -8.02 -6.66
N VAL A 172 -15.96 -8.72 -6.93
CA VAL A 172 -15.22 -9.48 -5.91
C VAL A 172 -14.73 -8.63 -4.75
N LEU A 173 -13.96 -7.58 -5.01
CA LEU A 173 -13.48 -6.65 -3.99
C LEU A 173 -14.62 -6.02 -3.16
N MET A 174 -15.70 -5.58 -3.81
CA MET A 174 -16.86 -4.98 -3.14
C MET A 174 -17.56 -6.00 -2.25
N ALA A 175 -17.88 -7.17 -2.80
CA ALA A 175 -18.53 -8.26 -2.06
C ALA A 175 -17.66 -8.69 -0.87
N GLN A 176 -16.39 -8.99 -1.10
CA GLN A 176 -15.45 -9.43 -0.07
C GLN A 176 -15.21 -8.38 1.00
N LEU A 177 -15.15 -7.08 0.67
CA LEU A 177 -15.00 -6.01 1.66
C LEU A 177 -16.25 -5.88 2.54
N LEU A 178 -17.45 -6.00 1.96
CA LEU A 178 -18.71 -5.92 2.69
C LEU A 178 -18.96 -7.15 3.56
N GLU A 179 -18.75 -8.33 3.00
CA GLU A 179 -18.85 -9.63 3.66
C GLU A 179 -17.89 -9.68 4.85
N ARG A 180 -16.58 -9.54 4.62
CA ARG A 180 -15.55 -9.62 5.67
C ARG A 180 -15.68 -8.50 6.71
N ALA A 181 -16.27 -7.35 6.38
CA ALA A 181 -16.58 -6.34 7.39
C ALA A 181 -17.72 -6.77 8.34
N LYS A 182 -18.69 -7.54 7.85
CA LYS A 182 -19.83 -8.06 8.61
C LYS A 182 -19.50 -9.38 9.34
N SER A 183 -18.68 -10.24 8.75
CA SER A 183 -18.39 -11.59 9.23
C SER A 183 -17.09 -11.73 10.03
N ASP A 184 -16.01 -11.04 9.64
CA ASP A 184 -14.70 -11.26 10.27
C ASP A 184 -14.63 -10.51 11.61
N GLU A 185 -14.52 -11.25 12.72
CA GLU A 185 -14.07 -10.65 13.97
C GLU A 185 -12.64 -10.13 13.83
N ARG A 186 -12.42 -8.86 14.16
CA ARG A 186 -11.10 -8.23 14.14
C ARG A 186 -10.89 -7.38 15.39
N THR A 187 -9.61 -7.21 15.74
CA THR A 187 -9.22 -6.26 16.79
C THR A 187 -9.27 -4.82 16.24
N TYR A 188 -10.39 -4.13 16.45
CA TYR A 188 -10.54 -2.72 16.16
C TYR A 188 -10.06 -1.84 17.32
N ARG A 189 -9.80 -0.56 17.02
CA ARG A 189 -9.57 0.47 18.05
C ARG A 189 -10.79 1.38 18.14
N VAL A 190 -11.40 1.42 19.32
CA VAL A 190 -12.67 2.12 19.58
C VAL A 190 -12.48 2.99 20.83
N SER A 191 -12.60 4.32 20.68
CA SER A 191 -12.32 5.31 21.72
C SER A 191 -10.97 5.11 22.44
N GLY A 192 -9.98 4.56 21.72
CA GLY A 192 -8.64 4.26 22.22
C GLY A 192 -8.45 2.87 22.85
N LYS A 193 -9.52 2.13 23.16
CA LYS A 193 -9.48 0.74 23.62
C LYS A 193 -9.39 -0.23 22.43
N LYS A 194 -8.95 -1.47 22.68
CA LYS A 194 -9.01 -2.57 21.71
C LYS A 194 -10.29 -3.37 21.95
N GLU A 195 -11.03 -3.68 20.89
CA GLU A 195 -12.23 -4.52 20.91
C GLU A 195 -12.11 -5.57 19.81
N GLN A 196 -12.38 -6.84 20.12
CA GLN A 196 -12.53 -7.89 19.11
C GLN A 196 -14.01 -8.04 18.77
N ARG A 197 -14.38 -7.70 17.53
CA ARG A 197 -15.75 -7.77 17.01
C ARG A 197 -15.80 -7.57 15.50
N THR A 198 -16.98 -7.73 14.90
CA THR A 198 -17.30 -7.30 13.53
C THR A 198 -17.67 -5.81 13.48
N LEU A 199 -17.86 -5.26 12.27
CA LEU A 199 -18.34 -3.88 12.08
C LEU A 199 -19.86 -3.85 11.91
N SER A 200 -20.52 -2.89 12.57
CA SER A 200 -21.93 -2.58 12.33
C SER A 200 -22.14 -1.88 10.98
N ASN A 201 -23.34 -1.97 10.39
CA ASN A 201 -23.66 -1.29 9.12
C ASN A 201 -23.31 0.21 9.12
N LYS A 202 -23.48 0.90 10.26
CA LYS A 202 -23.09 2.31 10.45
C LYS A 202 -21.57 2.53 10.32
N GLU A 203 -20.77 1.59 10.82
CA GLU A 203 -19.31 1.65 10.77
C GLU A 203 -18.78 1.24 9.39
N ILE A 204 -19.38 0.23 8.75
CA ILE A 204 -19.10 -0.15 7.35
C ILE A 204 -19.39 1.03 6.43
N ARG A 205 -20.54 1.68 6.60
CA ARG A 205 -20.90 2.91 5.90
C ARG A 205 -19.85 4.00 6.10
N ALA A 206 -19.41 4.27 7.33
CA ALA A 206 -18.38 5.27 7.62
C ALA A 206 -17.02 4.92 6.98
N MET A 207 -16.63 3.64 6.98
CA MET A 207 -15.43 3.14 6.29
C MET A 207 -15.50 3.41 4.78
N LEU A 208 -16.64 3.10 4.15
CA LEU A 208 -16.85 3.33 2.72
C LEU A 208 -16.86 4.82 2.37
N GLU A 209 -17.54 5.67 3.15
CA GLU A 209 -17.56 7.13 2.97
C GLU A 209 -16.15 7.74 3.08
N LEU A 210 -15.35 7.30 4.06
CA LEU A 210 -13.97 7.76 4.23
C LEU A 210 -13.05 7.34 3.08
N ASN A 211 -13.14 6.08 2.64
CA ASN A 211 -12.32 5.61 1.52
C ASN A 211 -12.78 6.22 0.19
N ALA A 212 -14.08 6.39 -0.05
CA ALA A 212 -14.60 7.11 -1.22
C ALA A 212 -14.05 8.54 -1.32
N LYS A 213 -14.02 9.25 -0.19
CA LYS A 213 -13.45 10.60 -0.09
C LYS A 213 -11.97 10.64 -0.44
N GLU A 214 -11.19 9.66 0.04
CA GLU A 214 -9.75 9.61 -0.23
C GLU A 214 -9.44 9.16 -1.67
N LEU A 215 -10.13 8.15 -2.20
CA LEU A 215 -10.07 7.74 -3.61
C LEU A 215 -10.38 8.92 -4.55
N SER A 216 -11.43 9.70 -4.24
CA SER A 216 -11.81 10.91 -5.00
C SER A 216 -10.72 11.98 -5.02
N ARG A 217 -9.97 12.13 -3.92
CA ARG A 217 -8.86 13.09 -3.83
C ARG A 217 -7.66 12.64 -4.65
N ILE A 218 -7.29 11.37 -4.55
CA ILE A 218 -6.18 10.80 -5.31
C ILE A 218 -6.49 10.83 -6.81
N ALA A 219 -7.73 10.55 -7.21
CA ALA A 219 -8.20 10.71 -8.59
C ALA A 219 -7.92 12.12 -9.14
N ARG A 220 -8.36 13.18 -8.44
CA ARG A 220 -8.12 14.58 -8.85
C ARG A 220 -6.64 14.92 -8.95
N VAL A 221 -5.80 14.41 -8.05
CA VAL A 221 -4.34 14.59 -8.12
C VAL A 221 -3.75 13.88 -9.33
N PHE A 222 -4.15 12.65 -9.63
CA PHE A 222 -3.68 11.92 -10.82
C PHE A 222 -4.17 12.56 -12.12
N LEU A 223 -5.41 13.08 -12.17
CA LEU A 223 -5.91 13.84 -13.32
C LEU A 223 -5.07 15.08 -13.59
N ALA A 224 -4.81 15.87 -12.54
CA ALA A 224 -3.98 17.06 -12.64
C ALA A 224 -2.56 16.74 -13.11
N ILE A 225 -1.96 15.66 -12.59
CA ILE A 225 -0.63 15.19 -13.01
C ILE A 225 -0.61 14.75 -14.48
N ALA A 226 -1.68 14.10 -14.96
CA ALA A 226 -1.81 13.69 -16.35
C ALA A 226 -1.99 14.87 -17.31
N GLN A 227 -2.67 15.94 -16.86
CA GLN A 227 -3.05 17.09 -17.68
C GLN A 227 -2.07 18.27 -17.60
N ASP A 228 -1.31 18.39 -16.52
CA ASP A 228 -0.42 19.53 -16.25
C ASP A 228 1.03 19.10 -16.01
N PRO A 229 1.87 19.06 -17.07
CA PRO A 229 3.30 18.79 -16.98
C PRO A 229 4.08 19.77 -16.08
N SER A 230 3.51 20.92 -15.69
CA SER A 230 4.17 21.79 -14.71
C SER A 230 4.34 21.08 -13.36
N ILE A 231 3.42 20.20 -12.97
CA ILE A 231 3.46 19.50 -11.68
C ILE A 231 4.64 18.53 -11.62
N THR A 232 4.87 17.77 -12.68
CA THR A 232 6.01 16.85 -12.78
C THR A 232 7.32 17.62 -12.88
N ASN A 233 7.37 18.72 -13.65
CA ASN A 233 8.53 19.61 -13.72
C ASN A 233 8.89 20.26 -12.36
N MET A 234 7.90 20.75 -11.60
CA MET A 234 8.10 21.29 -10.24
C MET A 234 8.59 20.23 -9.27
N THR A 235 8.09 18.99 -9.39
CA THR A 235 8.56 17.86 -8.59
C THR A 235 10.00 17.47 -8.95
N GLY A 236 10.38 17.55 -10.24
CA GLY A 236 11.75 17.39 -10.71
C GLY A 236 12.70 18.42 -10.12
N LYS A 237 12.30 19.71 -10.11
CA LYS A 237 13.06 20.80 -9.45
C LYS A 237 13.29 20.52 -7.96
N TYR A 238 12.24 20.14 -7.22
CA TYR A 238 12.39 19.72 -5.83
C TYR A 238 13.43 18.59 -5.66
N LEU A 239 13.41 17.57 -6.52
CA LEU A 239 14.35 16.44 -6.42
C LEU A 239 15.79 16.84 -6.76
N GLN A 240 15.98 17.80 -7.66
CA GLN A 240 17.28 18.41 -7.91
C GLN A 240 17.76 19.22 -6.68
N ALA A 241 16.89 20.02 -6.06
CA ALA A 241 17.19 20.75 -4.83
C ALA A 241 17.50 19.81 -3.65
N ALA A 242 16.79 18.69 -3.51
CA ALA A 242 17.07 17.67 -2.51
C ALA A 242 18.46 17.02 -2.72
N LYS A 243 18.85 16.74 -3.97
CA LYS A 243 20.23 16.30 -4.30
C LYS A 243 21.27 17.40 -4.05
N ALA A 244 20.92 18.68 -4.24
CA ALA A 244 21.81 19.79 -3.89
C ALA A 244 22.03 19.89 -2.38
N VAL A 245 20.99 19.68 -1.55
CA VAL A 245 21.14 19.60 -0.09
C VAL A 245 22.07 18.47 0.32
N LYS A 246 21.94 17.26 -0.26
CA LYS A 246 22.84 16.13 0.06
C LYS A 246 24.31 16.50 -0.22
N ARG A 247 24.60 17.00 -1.43
CA ARG A 247 25.96 17.43 -1.84
C ARG A 247 26.51 18.59 -1.01
N ALA A 248 25.66 19.53 -0.60
CA ALA A 248 26.06 20.64 0.26
C ALA A 248 26.38 20.16 1.69
N ASN A 249 25.65 19.17 2.20
CA ASN A 249 25.91 18.54 3.49
C ASN A 249 27.20 17.71 3.46
N GLU A 250 27.38 16.85 2.46
CA GLU A 250 28.62 16.09 2.21
C GLU A 250 29.84 17.04 2.18
N ARG A 251 29.74 18.16 1.44
CA ARG A 251 30.82 19.16 1.40
C ARG A 251 31.08 19.81 2.77
N LEU A 252 30.03 20.11 3.55
CA LEU A 252 30.19 20.66 4.89
C LEU A 252 30.90 19.67 5.83
N GLN A 253 30.53 18.39 5.80
CA GLN A 253 31.19 17.35 6.60
C GLN A 253 32.67 17.22 6.24
N ASN A 254 33.01 17.24 4.96
CA ASN A 254 34.42 17.23 4.52
C ASN A 254 35.17 18.48 5.02
N THR A 255 34.60 19.68 4.87
CA THR A 255 35.21 20.93 5.38
C THR A 255 35.43 20.90 6.90
N ILE A 256 34.55 20.25 7.67
CA ILE A 256 34.72 20.02 9.11
C ILE A 256 35.88 19.05 9.37
N ALA A 257 35.92 17.91 8.66
CA ALA A 257 36.98 16.91 8.80
C ALA A 257 38.38 17.45 8.43
N ASP A 258 38.45 18.31 7.41
CA ASP A 258 39.67 18.97 6.96
C ASP A 258 40.12 20.13 7.90
N GLY A 259 39.37 20.45 8.96
CA GLY A 259 39.68 21.53 9.90
C GLY A 259 39.58 22.94 9.30
N GLN A 260 38.82 23.11 8.21
CA GLN A 260 38.74 24.36 7.44
C GLN A 260 37.58 25.27 7.89
N ASP A 261 37.59 26.55 7.47
CA ASP A 261 36.47 27.46 7.70
C ASP A 261 35.18 26.94 7.04
N THR A 262 34.20 26.61 7.88
CA THR A 262 32.92 26.04 7.49
C THR A 262 31.90 27.09 7.02
N THR A 263 32.19 28.39 7.11
CA THR A 263 31.23 29.49 6.86
C THR A 263 30.60 29.40 5.47
N LEU A 264 31.42 29.24 4.43
CA LEU A 264 30.92 29.12 3.04
C LEU A 264 30.15 27.82 2.78
N ALA A 265 30.57 26.71 3.39
CA ALA A 265 29.87 25.42 3.25
C ALA A 265 28.52 25.44 3.97
N SER A 266 28.48 26.00 5.18
CA SER A 266 27.28 26.19 5.99
C SER A 266 26.25 27.10 5.29
N ASN A 267 26.70 28.20 4.69
CA ASN A 267 25.80 29.10 3.95
C ASN A 267 25.24 28.46 2.68
N ARG A 268 26.03 27.66 1.95
CA ARG A 268 25.56 26.86 0.81
C ARG A 268 24.51 25.83 1.24
N LEU A 269 24.71 25.14 2.37
CA LEU A 269 23.74 24.19 2.91
C LEU A 269 22.42 24.89 3.29
N LYS A 270 22.48 26.04 3.99
CA LYS A 270 21.29 26.85 4.33
C LYS A 270 20.50 27.24 3.08
N GLN A 271 21.17 27.78 2.06
CA GLN A 271 20.54 28.15 0.78
C GLN A 271 19.89 26.95 0.07
N ALA A 272 20.57 25.80 0.02
CA ALA A 272 20.02 24.59 -0.58
C ALA A 272 18.77 24.08 0.16
N ILE A 273 18.75 24.16 1.50
CA ILE A 273 17.58 23.80 2.31
C ILE A 273 16.41 24.75 2.05
N MET A 274 16.65 26.06 2.00
CA MET A 274 15.63 27.06 1.69
C MET A 274 14.99 26.81 0.33
N GLN A 275 15.80 26.59 -0.73
CA GLN A 275 15.29 26.27 -2.06
C GLN A 275 14.46 24.98 -2.07
N ARG A 276 14.93 23.93 -1.40
CA ARG A 276 14.21 22.64 -1.30
C ARG A 276 12.83 22.81 -0.67
N GLU A 277 12.71 23.57 0.42
CA GLU A 277 11.41 23.80 1.06
C GLU A 277 10.50 24.73 0.24
N GLN A 278 11.07 25.71 -0.48
CA GLN A 278 10.31 26.55 -1.42
C GLN A 278 9.74 25.74 -2.59
N ASP A 279 10.53 24.85 -3.20
CA ASP A 279 10.08 23.97 -4.29
C ASP A 279 8.99 23.01 -3.80
N LYS A 280 9.16 22.41 -2.62
CA LYS A 280 8.16 21.55 -1.97
C LYS A 280 6.86 22.30 -1.70
N LYS A 281 6.93 23.52 -1.14
CA LYS A 281 5.75 24.35 -0.89
C LYS A 281 5.03 24.69 -2.19
N SER A 282 5.77 24.98 -3.26
CA SER A 282 5.21 25.25 -4.59
C SER A 282 4.42 24.05 -5.15
N VAL A 283 4.98 22.83 -5.07
CA VAL A 283 4.29 21.59 -5.47
C VAL A 283 3.00 21.38 -4.67
N ILE A 284 3.05 21.55 -3.35
CA ILE A 284 1.90 21.37 -2.46
C ILE A 284 0.80 22.40 -2.75
N LEU A 285 1.16 23.68 -2.94
CA LEU A 285 0.19 24.74 -3.26
C LEU A 285 -0.52 24.46 -4.59
N LYS A 286 0.22 24.04 -5.62
CA LYS A 286 -0.35 23.65 -6.92
C LYS A 286 -1.32 22.48 -6.80
N LEU A 287 -0.98 21.44 -6.04
CA LEU A 287 -1.89 20.30 -5.84
C LEU A 287 -3.08 20.59 -4.91
N LYS A 288 -2.97 21.54 -3.99
CA LYS A 288 -4.10 21.99 -3.16
C LYS A 288 -5.22 22.66 -3.97
N GLN A 289 -4.91 23.23 -5.13
CA GLN A 289 -5.92 23.82 -6.03
C GLN A 289 -6.91 22.78 -6.55
N VAL A 290 -6.45 21.55 -6.84
CA VAL A 290 -7.28 20.46 -7.39
C VAL A 290 -7.85 19.53 -6.30
N SER A 291 -7.18 19.42 -5.15
CA SER A 291 -7.60 18.55 -4.04
C SER A 291 -7.60 19.30 -2.70
N PRO A 292 -8.55 20.24 -2.48
CA PRO A 292 -8.65 20.99 -1.24
C PRO A 292 -8.93 20.08 -0.04
N GLY A 293 -8.30 20.39 1.10
CA GLY A 293 -8.42 19.63 2.35
C GLY A 293 -7.68 18.29 2.39
N SER A 294 -6.92 17.92 1.35
CA SER A 294 -5.91 16.86 1.44
C SER A 294 -4.71 17.32 2.28
N LYS A 295 -4.06 16.38 2.98
CA LYS A 295 -2.87 16.70 3.80
C LYS A 295 -1.66 16.96 2.90
N ASP A 296 -0.85 17.94 3.27
CA ASP A 296 0.36 18.36 2.55
C ASP A 296 1.33 17.19 2.31
N ALA A 297 1.45 16.29 3.28
CA ALA A 297 2.29 15.09 3.17
C ALA A 297 1.78 14.10 2.11
N ASP A 298 0.46 13.92 1.98
CA ASP A 298 -0.13 12.98 1.02
C ASP A 298 -0.05 13.54 -0.40
N LEU A 299 -0.38 14.83 -0.59
CA LEU A 299 -0.21 15.52 -1.88
C LEU A 299 1.25 15.48 -2.36
N PHE A 300 2.19 15.79 -1.46
CA PHE A 300 3.60 15.78 -1.79
C PHE A 300 4.12 14.37 -2.08
N TYR A 301 3.66 13.37 -1.33
CA TYR A 301 3.97 11.97 -1.59
C TYR A 301 3.47 11.53 -2.98
N LEU A 302 2.24 11.87 -3.35
CA LEU A 302 1.68 11.56 -4.67
C LEU A 302 2.46 12.24 -5.80
N ALA A 303 2.87 13.50 -5.63
CA ALA A 303 3.71 14.20 -6.61
C ALA A 303 5.04 13.45 -6.83
N GLN A 304 5.78 13.19 -5.75
CA GLN A 304 7.05 12.45 -5.79
C GLN A 304 6.90 11.04 -6.34
N TRP A 305 5.82 10.34 -5.98
CA TRP A 305 5.50 9.01 -6.49
C TRP A 305 5.29 9.06 -8.00
N SER A 306 4.50 10.02 -8.48
CA SER A 306 4.15 10.14 -9.89
C SER A 306 5.34 10.52 -10.77
N TYR A 307 6.15 11.49 -10.32
CA TYR A 307 7.37 11.89 -11.02
C TYR A 307 8.30 10.70 -11.31
N ARG A 308 8.43 9.77 -10.36
CA ARG A 308 9.27 8.55 -10.52
C ARG A 308 8.76 7.59 -11.59
N ARG A 309 7.56 7.76 -12.14
CA ARG A 309 6.92 6.85 -13.14
C ARG A 309 6.94 7.43 -14.54
N VAL A 310 6.98 8.75 -14.64
CA VAL A 310 7.12 9.50 -15.90
C VAL A 310 8.59 9.85 -16.21
N LEU A 311 9.53 9.38 -15.39
CA LEU A 311 10.95 9.65 -15.56
C LEU A 311 11.48 8.88 -16.79
N GLY A 312 12.04 9.61 -17.76
CA GLY A 312 12.51 9.06 -19.03
C GLY A 312 11.41 8.99 -20.10
N GLU A 313 10.23 8.49 -19.75
CA GLU A 313 9.13 8.19 -20.68
C GLU A 313 7.82 8.96 -20.30
N PRO A 314 7.82 10.30 -20.23
CA PRO A 314 6.64 11.02 -19.73
C PRO A 314 5.43 10.88 -20.67
N GLN A 315 5.62 10.89 -21.98
CA GLN A 315 4.51 10.79 -22.94
C GLN A 315 3.80 9.43 -22.87
N ASP A 316 4.55 8.34 -22.64
CA ASP A 316 3.99 6.98 -22.59
C ASP A 316 3.32 6.67 -21.24
N LYS A 317 3.80 7.29 -20.16
CA LYS A 317 3.38 6.96 -18.78
C LYS A 317 2.35 7.94 -18.20
N LEU A 318 2.26 9.18 -18.70
CA LEU A 318 1.22 10.14 -18.30
C LEU A 318 -0.23 9.65 -18.56
N PRO A 319 -0.55 9.00 -19.70
CA PRO A 319 -1.88 8.45 -19.95
C PRO A 319 -2.36 7.45 -18.89
N SER A 320 -1.44 6.70 -18.26
CA SER A 320 -1.77 5.79 -17.15
C SER A 320 -2.35 6.52 -15.94
N PHE A 321 -1.99 7.79 -15.70
CA PHE A 321 -2.55 8.61 -14.62
C PHE A 321 -3.96 9.12 -14.95
N ALA A 322 -4.23 9.50 -16.19
CA ALA A 322 -5.57 9.90 -16.63
C ALA A 322 -6.54 8.73 -16.49
N VAL A 323 -6.13 7.54 -16.98
CA VAL A 323 -6.87 6.30 -16.78
C VAL A 323 -7.03 6.01 -15.30
N ALA A 324 -5.97 6.03 -14.49
CA ALA A 324 -6.06 5.80 -13.05
C ALA A 324 -7.03 6.74 -12.33
N SER A 325 -7.13 8.02 -12.75
CA SER A 325 -8.08 8.96 -12.17
C SER A 325 -9.54 8.56 -12.39
N GLU A 326 -9.94 8.31 -13.65
CA GLU A 326 -11.30 7.89 -14.02
C GLU A 326 -11.74 6.68 -13.18
N ILE A 327 -10.83 5.73 -13.14
CA ILE A 327 -10.87 4.45 -12.42
C ILE A 327 -11.10 4.66 -10.91
N LEU A 328 -10.28 5.46 -10.24
CA LEU A 328 -10.46 5.75 -8.82
C LEU A 328 -11.74 6.56 -8.54
N GLY A 329 -12.17 7.40 -9.49
CA GLY A 329 -13.45 8.10 -9.48
C GLY A 329 -14.63 7.13 -9.46
N ASP A 330 -14.71 6.18 -10.38
CA ASP A 330 -15.81 5.22 -10.41
C ASP A 330 -15.84 4.33 -9.15
N LEU A 331 -14.69 3.86 -8.65
CA LEU A 331 -14.70 3.13 -7.37
C LEU A 331 -15.16 4.00 -6.20
N ALA A 332 -14.75 5.27 -6.13
CA ALA A 332 -15.24 6.19 -5.10
C ALA A 332 -16.77 6.37 -5.18
N HIS A 333 -17.33 6.46 -6.39
CA HIS A 333 -18.77 6.48 -6.60
C HIS A 333 -19.43 5.18 -6.13
N LYS A 334 -18.89 3.99 -6.45
CA LYS A 334 -19.46 2.71 -5.99
C LYS A 334 -19.40 2.56 -4.47
N PHE A 335 -18.29 2.96 -3.83
CA PHE A 335 -18.18 3.00 -2.37
C PHE A 335 -19.23 3.93 -1.75
N LYS A 336 -19.45 5.11 -2.32
CA LYS A 336 -20.48 6.05 -1.84
C LYS A 336 -21.90 5.51 -2.03
N ASN A 337 -22.22 4.93 -3.18
CA ASN A 337 -23.55 4.35 -3.43
C ASN A 337 -23.84 3.20 -2.45
N GLU A 338 -22.85 2.33 -2.21
CA GLU A 338 -22.98 1.23 -1.27
C GLU A 338 -23.13 1.71 0.19
N ALA A 339 -22.39 2.76 0.56
CA ALA A 339 -22.57 3.44 1.84
C ALA A 339 -23.97 4.07 1.99
N GLU A 340 -24.63 4.44 0.90
CA GLU A 340 -26.01 4.93 0.89
C GLU A 340 -27.04 3.80 0.98
N ASN A 341 -26.76 2.62 0.40
CA ASN A 341 -27.59 1.42 0.54
C ASN A 341 -27.64 0.90 1.99
N LEU A 342 -26.52 0.98 2.72
CA LEU A 342 -26.42 0.62 4.16
C LEU A 342 -27.16 1.58 5.12
N LYS A 343 -28.04 2.45 4.60
CA LYS A 343 -28.97 3.30 5.40
C LYS A 343 -30.32 2.64 5.64
N GLN A 344 -30.63 1.58 4.89
CA GLN A 344 -31.78 0.70 5.09
C GLN A 344 -31.37 -0.49 5.98
#